data_AF-A0A1B4G7F8-F1
#
_entry.id   AF-A0A1B4G7F8-F1
#
_cell.length_a   1.000
_cell.length_b   1.000
_cell.length_c   1.000
_cell.angle_alpha   90.00
_cell.angle_beta   90.00
_cell.angle_gamma   90.00
#
_symmetry.space_group_name_H-M   'P 1'
#
loop_
_entity.id
_entity.type
_entity.pdbx_description
1 polymer ?
#
loop_
_entity_poly.entity_id
_entity_poly.type
_entity_poly.pdbx_seq_one_letter_code
_entity_poly.pdbx_strand_id
1 'polypeptide(L)' 'MKADRAARDRRETMLKEADMLVERAADAGLDQMPFRRYRQALRDITAQPGFPFDVEWPEAPVT' A
#
# COMPACT_ATOMS: atom_id res chain seq x y z
N MET A 1 9.15 -10.12 17.79
CA MET A 1 10.08 -10.73 16.80
C MET A 1 10.48 -9.67 15.78
N LYS A 2 11.69 -9.72 15.21
CA LYS A 2 12.15 -8.81 14.15
C LYS A 2 11.27 -8.82 12.89
N ALA A 3 10.65 -9.97 12.57
CA ALA A 3 9.83 -10.14 11.36
C ALA A 3 8.53 -9.31 11.37
N ASP A 4 7.83 -9.22 12.51
CA ASP A 4 6.62 -8.39 12.65
C ASP A 4 6.90 -6.91 12.36
N ARG A 5 8.02 -6.40 12.86
CA ARG A 5 8.43 -5.02 12.63
C ARG A 5 8.77 -4.76 11.16
N ALA A 6 9.50 -5.66 10.52
CA ALA A 6 9.86 -5.51 9.11
C ALA A 6 8.64 -5.45 8.18
N ALA A 7 7.62 -6.28 8.41
CA ALA A 7 6.38 -6.25 7.63
C ALA A 7 5.61 -4.94 7.84
N ARG A 8 5.52 -4.45 9.07
CA ARG A 8 4.87 -3.16 9.39
C ARG A 8 5.61 -1.98 8.76
N ASP A 9 6.93 -1.95 8.87
CA ASP A 9 7.78 -0.90 8.30
C ASP A 9 7.65 -0.89 6.76
N ARG A 10 7.62 -2.06 6.11
CA ARG A 10 7.38 -2.17 4.66
C ARG A 10 6.01 -1.61 4.27
N ARG A 11 4.95 -2.00 4.99
CA ARG A 11 3.59 -1.47 4.76
C ARG A 11 3.53 0.04 4.92
N GLU A 12 4.18 0.59 5.94
CA GLU A 12 4.22 2.04 6.16
C GLU A 12 4.88 2.78 5.00
N THR A 13 6.01 2.28 4.49
CA THR A 13 6.68 2.85 3.31
C THR A 13 5.76 2.81 2.09
N MET A 14 5.14 1.67 1.79
CA MET A 14 4.24 1.54 0.64
C MET A 14 3.00 2.43 0.78
N LEU A 15 2.49 2.66 2.00
CA LEU A 15 1.38 3.59 2.25
C LEU A 15 1.77 5.03 1.94
N LYS A 16 2.98 5.47 2.31
CA LYS A 16 3.49 6.81 1.99
C LYS A 16 3.65 7.01 0.49
N GLU A 17 4.17 5.99 -0.20
CA GLU A 17 4.27 6.00 -1.67
C GLU A 17 2.90 6.07 -2.34
N ALA A 18 1.95 5.24 -1.89
CA ALA A 18 0.58 5.24 -2.41
C ALA A 18 -0.12 6.59 -2.18
N ASP A 19 0.14 7.26 -1.05
CA ASP A 19 -0.34 8.61 -0.76
C ASP A 19 0.18 9.61 -1.80
N MET A 20 1.50 9.62 -2.03
CA MET A 20 2.12 10.48 -3.05
C MET A 20 1.57 10.22 -4.46
N LEU A 21 1.25 8.96 -4.81
CA LEU A 21 0.67 8.63 -6.11
C LEU A 21 -0.76 9.17 -6.26
N VAL A 22 -1.57 9.11 -5.20
CA VAL A 22 -2.92 9.71 -5.19
C VAL A 22 -2.84 11.22 -5.44
N GLU A 23 -1.96 11.91 -4.72
CA GLU A 23 -1.81 13.37 -4.88
C GLU A 23 -1.23 13.73 -6.25
N ARG A 24 -0.22 13.00 -6.76
CA ARG A 24 0.31 13.21 -8.11
C ARG A 24 -0.74 13.03 -9.21
N ALA A 25 -1.58 12.00 -9.09
CA ALA A 25 -2.67 11.79 -10.03
C ALA A 25 -3.69 12.93 -9.95
N ALA A 26 -3.98 13.44 -8.74
CA ALA A 26 -4.84 14.61 -8.54
C ALA A 26 -4.28 15.86 -9.22
N ASP A 27 -3.01 16.18 -8.97
CA ASP A 27 -2.31 17.34 -9.53
C ASP A 27 -2.24 17.29 -11.06
N ALA A 28 -2.11 16.10 -11.63
CA ALA A 28 -2.09 15.87 -13.08
C ALA A 28 -3.49 15.81 -13.72
N GLY A 29 -4.58 15.89 -12.94
CA GLY A 29 -5.95 15.72 -13.43
C GLY A 29 -6.26 14.29 -13.93
N LEU A 30 -5.51 13.29 -13.47
CA LEU A 30 -5.69 11.88 -13.80
C LEU A 30 -6.65 11.18 -12.83
N ASP A 31 -7.13 10.00 -13.20
CA ASP A 31 -7.95 9.18 -12.30
C ASP A 31 -7.13 8.70 -11.09
N GLN A 32 -7.55 9.10 -9.90
CA GLN A 32 -6.93 8.72 -8.64
C GLN A 32 -7.40 7.36 -8.12
N MET A 33 -8.51 6.82 -8.67
CA MET A 33 -9.18 5.63 -8.15
C MET A 33 -8.26 4.40 -8.07
N PRO A 34 -7.39 4.09 -9.06
CA PRO A 34 -6.47 2.97 -8.98
C PRO A 34 -5.51 3.09 -7.79
N PHE A 35 -4.94 4.29 -7.57
CA PHE A 35 -4.02 4.55 -6.47
C PHE A 35 -4.72 4.52 -5.10
N ARG A 36 -5.97 4.99 -5.02
CA ARG A 36 -6.80 4.90 -3.81
C ARG A 36 -7.11 3.45 -3.43
N ARG A 37 -7.44 2.60 -4.41
CA ARG A 37 -7.68 1.16 -4.21
C ARG A 37 -6.41 0.45 -3.75
N TYR A 38 -5.27 0.74 -4.38
CA TYR A 38 -3.97 0.22 -3.95
C TYR A 38 -3.64 0.61 -2.50
N ARG A 39 -3.82 1.89 -2.12
CA ARG A 39 -3.64 2.37 -0.74
C ARG A 39 -4.56 1.64 0.24
N GLN A 40 -5.80 1.34 -0.15
CA GLN A 40 -6.72 0.59 0.71
C GLN A 40 -6.29 -0.88 0.86
N ALA A 41 -5.89 -1.55 -0.23
CA ALA A 41 -5.37 -2.91 -0.16
C ALA A 41 -4.16 -3.03 0.78
N LEU A 42 -3.25 -2.03 0.76
CA LEU A 42 -2.14 -1.96 1.71
C LEU A 42 -2.61 -1.81 3.16
N ARG A 43 -3.71 -1.09 3.41
CA ARG A 43 -4.27 -0.96 4.77
C ARG A 43 -4.80 -2.30 5.27
N ASP A 44 -5.45 -3.05 4.39
CA ASP A 44 -6.13 -4.31 4.67
C ASP A 44 -5.17 -5.49 4.89
N ILE A 45 -3.88 -5.34 4.56
CA ILE A 45 -2.83 -6.35 4.83
C ILE A 45 -2.84 -6.87 6.26
N THR A 46 -3.12 -6.02 7.26
CA THR A 46 -3.12 -6.44 8.67
C THR A 46 -4.25 -7.42 9.02
N ALA A 47 -5.25 -7.55 8.15
CA ALA A 47 -6.33 -8.51 8.26
C ALA A 47 -6.06 -9.82 7.48
N GLN A 48 -4.97 -9.91 6.72
CA GLN A 48 -4.63 -11.12 5.98
C GLN A 48 -4.32 -12.28 6.93
N PRO A 49 -4.83 -13.50 6.64
CA PRO A 49 -4.39 -14.69 7.34
C PRO A 49 -2.90 -14.90 7.05
N GLY A 50 -2.07 -14.93 8.09
CA GLY A 50 -0.62 -15.09 7.97
C GLY A 50 0.18 -13.83 8.27
N PHE A 51 -0.44 -12.65 8.32
CA PHE A 51 0.25 -11.43 8.77
C PHE A 51 0.79 -11.62 10.20
N PRO A 52 2.06 -11.25 10.48
CA PRO A 52 3.02 -10.55 9.61
C PRO A 52 4.03 -11.45 8.86
N PHE A 53 3.87 -12.77 8.89
CA PHE A 53 4.87 -13.73 8.43
C PHE A 53 4.68 -14.17 6.97
N ASP A 54 3.42 -14.28 6.55
CA ASP A 54 3.01 -14.60 5.18
C ASP A 54 2.04 -13.52 4.71
N VAL A 55 2.48 -12.70 3.75
CA VAL A 55 1.78 -11.49 3.34
C VAL A 55 1.75 -11.41 1.83
N GLU A 56 0.55 -11.34 1.27
CA GLU A 56 0.32 -11.03 -0.13
C GLU A 56 0.32 -9.51 -0.32
N TRP A 57 1.40 -9.00 -0.91
CA TRP A 57 1.54 -7.56 -1.14
C TRP A 57 0.82 -7.17 -2.44
N PRO A 58 -0.09 -6.18 -2.42
CA PRO A 58 -0.71 -5.70 -3.64
C PRO A 58 0.34 -5.06 -4.54
N GLU A 59 0.12 -5.12 -5.85
CA GLU A 59 0.95 -4.45 -6.83
C GLU A 59 0.50 -3.00 -7.02
N ALA A 60 1.47 -2.10 -7.16
CA ALA A 60 1.17 -0.72 -7.48
C ALA A 60 0.58 -0.64 -8.90
N PRO A 61 -0.46 0.18 -9.13
CA PRO A 61 -1.00 0.39 -10.46
C PRO A 61 0.06 1.05 -11.36
N VAL A 62 0.10 0.60 -12.62
CA VAL A 62 0.92 1.25 -13.64
C VAL A 62 0.27 2.57 -14.07
N THR A 63 1.10 3.60 -14.20
CA THR A 63 0.75 4.94 -14.73
C THR A 63 0.69 4.93 -16.25
#